data_AF-A0AAU3BQS3-F1
#
_entry.id   AF-A0AAU3BQS3-F1
#
_cell.length_a   1.000
_cell.length_b   1.000
_cell.length_c   1.000
_cell.angle_alpha   90.00
_cell.angle_beta   90.00
_cell.angle_gamma   90.00
#
_symmetry.space_group_name_H-M   'P 1'
#
loop_
_entity.id
_entity.type
_entity.pdbx_description
1 polymer ?
#
loop_
_entity_poly.entity_id
_entity_poly.type
_entity_poly.pdbx_seq_one_letter_code
_entity_poly.pdbx_strand_id
1 'polypeptide(L)' 'MVTDEVVVERTSTKGPGGNPVYSDPTGILRAEISPAGEVRMLASGAYQSPINPAVEPIP' A
#
# COMPACT_ATOMS: atom_id res chain seq x y z
N MET A 1 -1.78 -21.05 6.75
CA MET A 1 -2.25 -20.73 5.39
C MET A 1 -1.83 -19.31 5.11
N VAL A 2 -1.16 -19.05 3.99
CA VAL A 2 -0.87 -17.68 3.55
C VAL A 2 -2.10 -17.23 2.76
N THR A 3 -2.78 -16.18 3.24
CA THR A 3 -3.85 -15.52 2.51
C THR A 3 -3.26 -14.38 1.69
N ASP A 4 -3.83 -14.14 0.50
CA ASP A 4 -3.50 -12.96 -0.31
C ASP A 4 -4.31 -11.77 0.24
N GLU A 5 -3.92 -11.31 1.43
CA GLU A 5 -4.57 -10.22 2.16
C GLU A 5 -3.52 -9.27 2.74
N VAL A 6 -3.82 -7.97 2.72
CA VAL A 6 -3.00 -6.94 3.35
C VAL A 6 -3.78 -6.32 4.49
N VAL A 7 -3.24 -6.43 5.70
CA VAL A 7 -3.79 -5.76 6.89
C VAL A 7 -3.27 -4.32 6.92
N VAL A 8 -4.19 -3.37 7.11
CA VAL A 8 -3.89 -1.94 7.15
C VAL A 8 -4.47 -1.27 8.39
N GLU A 9 -3.81 -0.22 8.84
CA GLU A 9 -4.26 0.60 9.95
C GLU A 9 -4.75 1.96 9.47
N ARG A 10 -5.78 2.48 10.13
CA ARG A 10 -6.30 3.81 9.83
C ARG A 10 -5.30 4.87 10.28
N THR A 11 -4.94 5.76 9.37
CA THR A 11 -4.10 6.92 9.66
C THR A 11 -4.94 8.11 10.16
N SER A 12 -4.26 9.17 10.60
CA SER A 12 -4.89 10.44 10.95
C SER A 12 -5.31 11.30 9.74
N THR A 13 -4.99 10.86 8.51
CA THR A 13 -5.19 11.66 7.29
C THR A 13 -6.44 11.27 6.51
N LYS A 14 -6.92 12.20 5.67
CA LYS A 14 -8.00 11.98 4.71
C LYS A 14 -7.47 12.06 3.29
N GLY A 15 -8.01 11.22 2.41
CA GLY A 15 -7.66 11.21 1.00
C GLY A 15 -8.43 12.27 0.20
N PRO A 16 -8.18 12.37 -1.12
CA PRO A 16 -8.79 13.40 -1.96
C PRO A 16 -10.33 13.37 -2.03
N GLY A 17 -10.97 12.27 -1.63
CA GLY A 17 -12.43 12.12 -1.57
C GLY A 17 -13.00 12.44 -0.19
N GLY A 18 -12.15 12.83 0.76
CA GLY A 18 -12.54 13.14 2.14
C GLY A 18 -12.69 11.93 3.05
N ASN A 19 -12.41 10.71 2.56
CA ASN A 19 -12.50 9.49 3.36
C ASN A 19 -11.17 9.18 4.08
N PRO A 20 -11.20 8.35 5.14
CA PRO A 20 -10.00 8.00 5.88
C PRO A 20 -8.95 7.28 5.00
N VAL A 21 -7.69 7.59 5.25
CA VAL A 21 -6.55 6.88 4.62
C VAL A 21 -6.07 5.79 5.56
N TYR A 22 -5.80 4.63 4.99
CA TYR A 22 -5.23 3.46 5.65
C TYR A 22 -3.83 3.19 5.09
N SER A 23 -2.95 2.65 5.93
CA SER A 23 -1.59 2.29 5.58
C SER A 23 -1.25 0.92 6.14
N ASP A 24 -0.53 0.11 5.37
CA ASP A 24 0.13 -1.07 5.93
C ASP A 24 1.35 -0.65 6.78
N PRO A 25 1.92 -1.56 7.59
CA PRO A 25 3.07 -1.24 8.43
C PRO A 25 4.33 -0.80 7.67
N THR A 26 4.47 -1.19 6.39
CA THR A 26 5.62 -0.79 5.58
C THR A 26 5.47 0.62 4.98
N GLY A 27 4.24 1.14 4.92
CA GLY A 27 3.92 2.41 4.26
C GLY A 27 3.89 2.32 2.73
N ILE A 28 4.15 1.14 2.16
CA ILE A 28 4.10 0.89 0.71
C ILE A 28 2.66 0.96 0.24
N LEU A 29 1.73 0.35 0.95
CA LEU A 29 0.32 0.42 0.63
C LEU A 29 -0.31 1.58 1.38
N ARG A 30 -0.85 2.55 0.64
CA ARG A 30 -1.75 3.58 1.17
C ARG A 30 -3.01 3.62 0.34
N ALA A 31 -4.17 3.58 1.00
CA ALA A 31 -5.45 3.61 0.33
C ALA A 31 -6.44 4.51 1.07
N GLU A 32 -7.23 5.25 0.31
CA GLU A 32 -8.46 5.84 0.81
C GLU A 32 -9.59 4.82 0.67
N ILE A 33 -10.33 4.57 1.76
CA ILE A 33 -11.44 3.61 1.77
C ILE A 33 -12.72 4.34 2.18
N SER A 34 -13.75 4.26 1.33
CA SER A 34 -15.05 4.89 1.58
C SER A 34 -15.92 4.02 2.51
N PRO A 35 -16.95 4.59 3.18
CA PRO A 35 -17.93 3.82 3.94
C PRO A 35 -18.69 2.78 3.11
N ALA A 36 -18.76 2.96 1.79
CA ALA A 36 -19.38 2.01 0.86
C ALA A 36 -18.44 0.86 0.47
N GLY A 37 -17.19 0.86 0.96
CA GLY A 37 -16.19 -0.16 0.66
C GLY A 37 -15.39 0.09 -0.63
N GLU A 38 -15.52 1.27 -1.25
CA GLU A 38 -14.69 1.62 -2.40
C GLU A 38 -13.26 1.90 -1.95
N VAL A 39 -12.29 1.33 -2.66
CA VAL A 39 -10.87 1.46 -2.37
C VAL A 39 -10.19 2.25 -3.47
N ARG A 40 -9.51 3.34 -3.10
CA ARG A 40 -8.64 4.10 -4.00
C ARG A 40 -7.21 4.09 -3.48
N MET A 41 -6.32 3.48 -4.26
CA MET A 41 -4.88 3.50 -3.99
C MET A 41 -4.34 4.93 -4.10
N LEU A 42 -3.50 5.31 -3.14
CA LEU A 42 -2.81 6.60 -3.10
C LEU A 42 -1.32 6.36 -3.36
N ALA A 43 -0.70 7.29 -4.10
CA ALA A 43 0.74 7.22 -4.33
C ALA A 43 1.50 7.36 -3.00
N SER A 44 2.21 6.31 -2.59
CA SER A 44 3.18 6.28 -1.50
C SER A 44 4.57 6.53 -2.09
N GLY A 45 4.81 7.75 -2.57
CA GLY A 45 5.97 8.10 -3.40
C GLY A 45 7.38 7.98 -2.79
N ALA A 46 7.59 7.31 -1.66
CA ALA A 46 8.92 7.17 -1.06
C ALA A 46 9.01 5.86 -0.26
N TYR A 47 10.15 5.17 -0.31
CA TYR A 47 10.50 3.95 0.45
C TYR A 47 10.20 2.58 -0.18
N GLN A 48 9.95 2.49 -1.48
CA GLN A 48 10.43 1.27 -2.15
C GLN A 48 11.95 1.45 -2.30
N SER A 49 12.71 0.68 -1.52
CA SER A 49 14.12 0.39 -1.82
C SER A 49 14.15 -0.91 -2.62
N PRO A 50 13.84 -0.88 -3.93
CA PRO A 50 13.89 -2.09 -4.74
C PRO A 50 15.29 -2.66 -4.65
N ILE A 51 15.39 -3.91 -4.22
CA ILE A 51 16.63 -4.67 -4.35
C ILE A 51 16.80 -4.88 -5.84
N ASN A 52 17.93 -4.42 -6.40
CA ASN A 52 18.25 -4.73 -7.79
C ASN A 52 18.30 -6.25 -7.93
N PRO A 53 17.48 -6.87 -8.80
CA PRO A 53 17.57 -8.31 -9.01
C PRO A 53 18.97 -8.65 -9.50
N ALA A 54 19.65 -9.58 -8.82
CA ALA A 54 20.87 -10.17 -9.33
C ALA A 54 20.48 -11.16 -10.43
N VAL A 55 21.00 -10.95 -11.64
CA VAL A 55 20.86 -11.88 -12.75
C VAL A 55 22.18 -12.65 -12.90
N GLU A 56 22.12 -13.97 -12.75
CA GLU A 56 23.23 -14.84 -13.20
C GLU A 56 22.97 -15.24 -14.66
N PRO A 57 24.01 -15.27 -15.52
CA PRO A 57 23.90 -15.82 -16.86
C PRO A 57 23.45 -17.30 -16.79
N ILE A 58 22.49 -17.66 -17.65
CA ILE A 58 22.13 -19.07 -17.86
C ILE A 58 23.30 -19.73 -18.63
N PRO A 59 23.82 -20.88 -18.19
CA PRO A 59 24.92 -21.58 -18.88
C PRO A 59 24.56 -22.04 -20.30
#